data_AF-A0AAD7IQ65-F1
#
_entry.id   AF-A0AAD7IQ65-F1
#
_cell.length_a   1.000
_cell.length_b   1.000
_cell.length_c   1.000
_cell.angle_alpha   90.00
_cell.angle_beta   90.00
_cell.angle_gamma   90.00
#
_symmetry.space_group_name_H-M   'P 1'
#
loop_
_entity.id
_entity.type
_entity.pdbx_description
1 polymer ?
#
loop_
_entity_poly.entity_id
_entity_poly.type
_entity_poly.pdbx_seq_one_letter_code
_entity_poly.pdbx_strand_id
1 'polypeptide(L)'
;MMHITDSLAGLDTNSPILPAVLSPAVLSLPCPGVAVPWTAGSLWGDYPYYLHDVQDVGWEPFSFNSTDNTIYFRADKCEARETGSNGVTCMPCQHLPNSPAFIKLQTRAIEAKERTPWHYLTTRQHLALASKLTKQCKDLRTKLSNSSKANARLRQHNNDYRRIMILLSNNELPGLRRILVAKLKSGASSQMILATLERVIKAKLRARGGYNKRELDVSFP
;
A
#
# COMPACT_ATOMS: atom_id res chain seq x y z
N MET A 1 -37.58 -50.71 74.99
CA MET A 1 -36.35 -50.18 75.60
C MET A 1 -36.11 -48.81 74.97
N MET A 2 -36.63 -47.68 75.44
CA MET A 2 -36.67 -47.12 76.81
C MET A 2 -35.31 -47.18 77.49
N HIS A 3 -34.55 -46.09 77.37
CA HIS A 3 -33.73 -45.51 78.45
C HIS A 3 -33.72 -43.99 78.32
N ILE A 4 -34.31 -43.36 79.33
CA ILE A 4 -34.16 -41.97 79.74
C ILE A 4 -32.86 -41.89 80.57
N THR A 5 -32.10 -40.80 80.46
CA THR A 5 -31.54 -40.07 81.63
C THR A 5 -30.99 -38.71 81.19
N ASP A 6 -31.38 -37.72 81.98
CA ASP A 6 -30.98 -36.32 82.02
C ASP A 6 -29.47 -36.09 82.16
N SER A 7 -29.01 -34.89 81.80
CA SER A 7 -28.12 -34.15 82.70
C SER A 7 -28.05 -32.65 82.36
N LEU A 8 -28.33 -31.85 83.40
CA LEU A 8 -28.29 -30.39 83.49
C LEU A 8 -26.85 -29.84 83.61
N ALA A 9 -26.78 -28.52 83.35
CA ALA A 9 -25.87 -27.51 83.91
C ALA A 9 -24.66 -27.09 83.05
N GLY A 10 -24.52 -25.77 82.86
CA GLY A 10 -23.20 -25.17 82.69
C GLY A 10 -23.11 -23.87 81.89
N LEU A 11 -23.43 -22.76 82.56
CA LEU A 11 -22.70 -21.48 82.55
C LEU A 11 -22.78 -20.57 81.31
N ASP A 12 -23.45 -19.43 81.58
CA ASP A 12 -23.34 -18.16 80.89
C ASP A 12 -21.89 -17.67 80.77
N THR A 13 -21.47 -17.37 79.54
CA THR A 13 -20.36 -16.46 79.26
C THR A 13 -20.81 -15.42 78.23
N ASN A 14 -21.66 -14.48 78.66
CA ASN A 14 -21.90 -13.25 77.93
C ASN A 14 -20.67 -12.33 78.11
N SER A 15 -19.63 -12.57 77.30
CA SER A 15 -18.59 -11.57 77.08
C SER A 15 -19.13 -10.47 76.17
N PRO A 16 -19.01 -9.18 76.50
CA PRO A 16 -19.32 -8.12 75.57
C PRO A 16 -18.34 -8.18 74.40
N ILE A 17 -18.83 -8.61 73.23
CA ILE A 17 -18.13 -8.51 71.96
C ILE A 17 -17.91 -7.01 71.73
N LEU A 18 -16.67 -6.54 71.92
CA LEU A 18 -16.25 -5.22 71.46
C LEU A 18 -16.58 -5.14 69.95
N PRO A 19 -17.24 -4.07 69.47
CA PRO A 19 -17.49 -3.93 68.05
C PRO A 19 -16.14 -3.97 67.33
N ALA A 20 -15.98 -4.93 66.42
CA ALA A 20 -14.84 -5.00 65.53
C ALA A 20 -14.67 -3.62 64.90
N VAL A 21 -13.53 -2.97 65.20
CA VAL A 21 -13.13 -1.75 64.54
C VAL A 21 -13.02 -2.12 63.06
N LEU A 22 -14.00 -1.68 62.27
CA LEU A 22 -13.97 -1.79 60.82
C LEU A 22 -12.72 -1.02 60.37
N SER A 23 -11.64 -1.74 60.08
CA SER A 23 -10.49 -1.16 59.39
C SER A 23 -11.02 -0.42 58.17
N PRO A 24 -10.61 0.84 57.94
CA PRO A 24 -11.02 1.56 56.74
C PRO A 24 -10.65 0.69 55.55
N ALA A 25 -11.64 0.35 54.73
CA ALA A 25 -11.42 -0.38 53.50
C ALA A 25 -10.40 0.42 52.69
N VAL A 26 -9.17 -0.09 52.59
CA VAL A 26 -8.14 0.52 51.76
C VAL A 26 -8.66 0.41 50.34
N LEU A 27 -9.12 1.52 49.79
CA LEU A 27 -9.58 1.60 48.41
C LEU A 27 -8.40 1.26 47.51
N SER A 28 -8.36 0.02 47.02
CA SER A 28 -7.34 -0.45 46.11
C SER A 28 -7.55 0.21 44.75
N LEU A 29 -6.93 1.36 44.54
CA LEU A 29 -7.01 2.08 43.26
C LEU A 29 -6.33 1.25 42.15
N PRO A 30 -6.95 1.08 40.97
CA PRO A 30 -6.36 0.32 39.87
C PRO A 30 -5.06 0.95 39.38
N CYS A 31 -4.22 0.16 38.72
CA CYS A 31 -2.98 0.66 38.12
C CYS A 31 -3.27 1.76 37.09
N PRO A 32 -2.72 2.98 37.27
CA PRO A 32 -2.94 4.08 36.32
C PRO A 32 -2.23 3.86 34.97
N GLY A 33 -1.40 2.82 34.86
CA GLY A 33 -0.54 2.58 33.71
C GLY A 33 0.73 3.45 33.78
N VAL A 34 1.43 3.53 32.65
CA VAL A 34 2.62 4.36 32.48
C VAL A 34 2.30 5.53 31.56
N ALA A 35 2.66 6.74 31.99
CA ALA A 35 2.54 7.95 31.18
C ALA A 35 3.70 8.05 30.19
N VAL A 36 3.40 8.19 28.91
CA VAL A 36 4.39 8.32 27.84
C VAL A 36 4.08 9.53 26.98
N PRO A 37 4.98 10.54 26.93
CA PRO A 37 4.86 11.66 26.00
C PRO A 37 4.88 11.16 24.55
N TRP A 38 3.85 11.50 23.77
CA TRP A 38 3.74 11.08 22.38
C TRP A 38 4.31 12.13 21.45
N THR A 39 5.45 11.82 20.80
CA THR A 39 6.17 12.79 19.96
C THR A 39 5.91 12.64 18.46
N ALA A 40 5.27 11.55 18.03
CA ALA A 40 5.04 11.27 16.61
C ALA A 40 3.98 12.18 15.96
N GLY A 41 3.15 12.84 16.77
CA GLY A 41 2.09 13.73 16.30
C GLY A 41 0.80 13.52 17.06
N SER A 42 -0.32 13.43 16.34
CA SER A 42 -1.64 13.22 16.94
C SER A 42 -1.82 11.75 17.29
N LEU A 43 -2.29 11.44 18.50
CA LEU A 43 -2.65 10.07 18.89
C LEU A 43 -3.56 9.40 17.83
N TRP A 44 -4.58 10.11 17.35
CA TRP A 44 -5.57 9.56 16.42
C TRP A 44 -5.04 9.27 15.01
N GLY A 45 -4.02 10.02 14.58
CA GLY A 45 -3.45 9.90 13.22
C GLY A 45 -2.16 9.08 13.17
N ASP A 46 -1.37 9.13 14.25
CA ASP A 46 0.02 8.69 14.29
C ASP A 46 0.23 7.49 15.22
N TYR A 47 -0.79 7.05 15.98
CA TYR A 47 -0.73 5.75 16.68
C TYR A 47 -1.26 4.61 15.80
N PRO A 48 -0.55 3.49 15.66
CA PRO A 48 -0.95 2.40 14.77
C PRO A 48 -1.97 1.48 15.44
N TYR A 49 -3.22 1.94 15.61
CA TYR A 49 -4.28 1.14 16.26
C TYR A 49 -4.50 -0.24 15.63
N TYR A 50 -4.41 -0.32 14.30
CA TYR A 50 -4.56 -1.57 13.55
C TYR A 50 -3.52 -2.64 13.94
N LEU A 51 -2.40 -2.25 14.56
CA LEU A 51 -1.41 -3.19 15.03
C LEU A 51 -1.98 -4.15 16.08
N HIS A 52 -2.87 -3.65 16.94
CA HIS A 52 -3.52 -4.43 18.01
C HIS A 52 -4.51 -5.46 17.47
N ASP A 53 -5.07 -5.22 16.29
CA ASP A 53 -5.99 -6.17 15.63
C ASP A 53 -5.23 -7.34 14.99
N VAL A 54 -3.99 -7.11 14.56
CA VAL A 54 -3.20 -8.07 13.79
C VAL A 54 -2.26 -8.89 14.67
N GLN A 55 -1.74 -8.29 15.73
CA GLN A 55 -0.80 -8.95 16.63
C GLN A 55 -0.98 -8.49 18.07
N ASP A 56 -0.81 -9.43 18.99
CA ASP A 56 -0.64 -9.13 20.40
C ASP A 56 0.70 -8.38 20.60
N VAL A 57 0.61 -7.10 20.97
CA VAL A 57 1.79 -6.28 21.25
C VAL A 57 2.23 -6.36 22.71
N GLY A 58 1.40 -6.83 23.63
CA GLY A 58 1.70 -6.86 25.06
C GLY A 58 1.29 -5.60 25.84
N TRP A 59 0.57 -4.66 25.22
CA TRP A 59 0.07 -3.43 25.85
C TRP A 59 -1.12 -2.83 25.12
N GLU A 60 -1.88 -1.98 25.80
CA GLU A 60 -2.97 -1.19 25.22
C GLU A 60 -2.90 0.28 25.67
N PRO A 61 -3.27 1.25 24.80
CA PRO A 61 -3.52 2.62 25.24
C PRO A 61 -4.77 2.66 26.13
N PHE A 62 -4.64 3.19 27.33
CA PHE A 62 -5.68 3.22 28.36
C PHE A 62 -6.35 4.60 28.49
N SER A 63 -5.57 5.68 28.42
CA SER A 63 -6.06 7.05 28.54
C SER A 63 -5.16 8.00 27.76
N PHE A 64 -5.65 9.21 27.49
CA PHE A 64 -4.92 10.24 26.77
C PHE A 64 -5.17 11.61 27.40
N ASN A 65 -4.08 12.33 27.63
CA ASN A 65 -4.12 13.74 28.02
C ASN A 65 -3.78 14.61 26.81
N SER A 66 -4.77 15.38 26.34
CA SER A 66 -4.62 16.25 25.18
C SER A 66 -3.80 17.52 25.45
N THR A 67 -3.69 17.94 26.72
CA THR A 67 -2.97 19.16 27.09
C THR A 67 -1.46 19.02 26.90
N ASP A 68 -0.90 17.85 27.21
CA ASP A 68 0.54 17.56 27.14
C ASP A 68 0.88 16.49 26.09
N ASN A 69 -0.12 16.02 25.33
CA ASN A 69 0.00 14.93 24.36
C ASN A 69 0.57 13.64 24.96
N THR A 70 0.19 13.31 26.20
CA THR A 70 0.64 12.12 26.91
C THR A 70 -0.36 10.99 26.76
N ILE A 71 0.12 9.81 26.38
CA ILE A 71 -0.67 8.59 26.31
C ILE A 71 -0.32 7.73 27.52
N TYR A 72 -1.35 7.26 28.21
CA TYR A 72 -1.21 6.30 29.29
C TYR A 72 -1.35 4.90 28.70
N PHE A 73 -0.31 4.08 28.87
CA PHE A 73 -0.31 2.69 28.42
C PHE A 73 -0.42 1.73 29.59
N ARG A 74 -1.10 0.61 29.36
CA ARG A 74 -1.16 -0.50 30.31
C ARG A 74 -0.59 -1.75 29.64
N ALA A 75 0.32 -2.43 30.30
CA ALA A 75 0.81 -3.73 29.84
C ALA A 75 -0.28 -4.79 30.02
N ASP A 76 -0.33 -5.80 29.15
CA ASP A 76 -1.37 -6.85 29.24
C ASP A 76 -1.24 -7.67 30.53
N LYS A 77 -0.01 -7.85 30.99
CA LYS A 77 0.34 -8.48 32.27
C LYS A 77 0.26 -7.50 33.45
N CYS A 78 -0.63 -6.52 33.42
CA CYS A 78 -0.79 -5.56 34.51
C CYS A 78 -1.31 -6.26 35.78
N GLU A 79 -0.46 -6.34 36.80
CA GLU A 79 -0.73 -7.02 38.09
C GLU A 79 -1.90 -6.43 38.87
N ALA A 80 -2.20 -5.15 38.67
CA ALA A 80 -3.22 -4.41 39.40
C ALA A 80 -4.38 -3.97 38.49
N ARG A 81 -4.68 -4.80 37.47
CA ARG A 81 -5.92 -4.67 36.70
C ARG A 81 -7.15 -5.00 37.55
N GLU A 82 -7.00 -5.94 38.49
CA GLU A 82 -8.10 -6.47 39.32
C GLU A 82 -7.90 -6.19 40.82
N THR A 83 -6.66 -6.25 41.31
CA THR A 83 -6.35 -6.19 42.77
C THR A 83 -6.02 -4.80 43.29
N GLY A 84 -5.93 -3.79 42.41
CA GLY A 84 -5.53 -2.42 42.73
C GLY A 84 -4.07 -2.29 43.21
N SER A 85 -3.43 -1.18 42.86
CA SER A 85 -2.02 -0.88 43.19
C SER A 85 -1.86 0.33 44.10
N ASN A 86 -2.90 0.69 44.86
CA ASN A 86 -2.94 1.94 45.63
C ASN A 86 -2.62 3.18 44.75
N GLY A 87 -2.90 3.10 43.44
CA GLY A 87 -2.64 4.16 42.47
C GLY A 87 -1.19 4.22 41.97
N VAL A 88 -0.33 3.25 42.31
CA VAL A 88 1.06 3.19 41.83
C VAL A 88 1.13 2.39 40.52
N THR A 89 1.95 2.82 39.57
CA THR A 89 2.22 2.06 38.34
C THR A 89 2.91 0.74 38.68
N CYS A 90 2.35 -0.40 38.27
CA CYS A 90 2.97 -1.71 38.49
C CYS A 90 4.23 -1.89 37.62
N MET A 91 5.08 -2.85 38.01
CA MET A 91 6.38 -3.11 37.36
C MET A 91 6.25 -3.41 35.86
N PRO A 92 5.32 -4.27 35.39
CA PRO A 92 5.13 -4.50 33.95
C PRO A 92 4.84 -3.23 33.15
N CYS A 93 3.96 -2.36 33.66
CA CYS A 93 3.65 -1.08 33.02
C CYS A 93 4.86 -0.14 33.03
N GLN A 94 5.60 -0.08 34.14
CA GLN A 94 6.77 0.80 34.27
C GLN A 94 7.89 0.44 33.28
N HIS A 95 8.07 -0.84 32.96
CA HIS A 95 9.09 -1.31 32.01
C HIS A 95 8.71 -1.11 30.54
N LEU A 96 7.42 -0.88 30.25
CA LEU A 96 6.92 -0.82 28.88
C LEU A 96 7.64 0.20 27.98
N PRO A 97 7.90 1.45 28.40
CA PRO A 97 8.56 2.45 27.54
C PRO A 97 9.99 2.04 27.14
N ASN A 98 10.64 1.22 27.97
CA ASN A 98 12.00 0.72 27.73
C ASN A 98 12.01 -0.59 26.94
N SER A 99 10.85 -1.17 26.64
CA SER A 99 10.78 -2.42 25.89
C SER A 99 11.20 -2.19 24.42
N PRO A 100 12.01 -3.10 23.82
CA PRO A 100 12.44 -2.94 22.44
C PRO A 100 11.29 -2.87 21.42
N ALA A 101 10.16 -3.51 21.71
CA ALA A 101 8.98 -3.50 20.86
C ALA A 101 8.31 -2.11 20.87
N PHE A 102 8.15 -1.51 22.05
CA PHE A 102 7.55 -0.18 22.19
C PHE A 102 8.44 0.91 21.58
N ILE A 103 9.75 0.85 21.79
CA ILE A 103 10.72 1.78 21.15
C ILE A 103 10.65 1.69 19.61
N LYS A 104 10.55 0.48 19.06
CA LYS A 104 10.38 0.27 17.62
C LYS A 104 9.05 0.86 17.12
N LEU A 105 7.97 0.72 17.88
CA LEU A 105 6.68 1.32 17.56
C LEU A 105 6.78 2.85 17.50
N GLN A 106 7.35 3.48 18.53
CA GLN A 106 7.53 4.94 18.56
C GLN A 106 8.37 5.45 17.40
N THR A 107 9.50 4.78 17.13
CA THR A 107 10.40 5.14 16.03
C THR A 107 9.68 5.07 14.68
N ARG A 108 8.89 4.00 14.45
CA ARG A 108 8.12 3.82 13.20
C ARG A 108 6.96 4.80 13.07
N ALA A 109 6.34 5.18 14.18
CA ALA A 109 5.27 6.16 14.17
C ALA A 109 5.76 7.53 13.66
N ILE A 110 6.99 7.92 14.02
CA ILE A 110 7.64 9.12 13.50
C ILE A 110 8.01 8.93 12.02
N GLU A 111 8.76 7.88 11.71
CA GLU A 111 9.21 7.62 10.35
C GLU A 111 9.24 6.12 10.03
N ALA A 112 8.40 5.71 9.08
CA ALA A 112 8.41 4.35 8.57
C ALA A 112 9.38 4.20 7.39
N LYS A 113 10.23 3.16 7.44
CA LYS A 113 11.09 2.78 6.32
C LYS A 113 10.23 2.34 5.12
N GLU A 114 10.74 2.51 3.90
CA GLU A 114 9.99 2.24 2.65
C GLU A 114 9.42 0.81 2.55
N ARG A 115 10.10 -0.19 3.14
CA ARG A 115 9.66 -1.60 3.14
C ARG A 115 9.04 -2.05 4.46
N THR A 116 8.51 -1.12 5.24
CA THR A 116 7.81 -1.47 6.49
C THR A 116 6.49 -2.17 6.13
N PRO A 117 6.17 -3.33 6.74
CA PRO A 117 4.89 -3.98 6.55
C PRO A 117 3.71 -3.05 6.90
N TRP A 118 2.62 -3.11 6.13
CA TRP A 118 1.53 -2.14 6.23
C TRP A 118 0.86 -2.10 7.61
N HIS A 119 0.76 -3.24 8.31
CA HIS A 119 0.15 -3.28 9.65
C HIS A 119 0.91 -2.50 10.72
N TYR A 120 2.17 -2.12 10.48
CA TYR A 120 2.94 -1.24 11.37
C TYR A 120 2.81 0.24 11.02
N LEU A 121 2.14 0.59 9.92
CA LEU A 121 2.01 1.98 9.50
C LEU A 121 0.89 2.68 10.27
N THR A 122 1.08 3.97 10.52
CA THR A 122 0.04 4.81 11.11
C THR A 122 -1.05 5.17 10.10
N THR A 123 -2.21 5.65 10.55
CA THR A 123 -3.29 6.10 9.65
C THR A 123 -2.79 7.17 8.69
N ARG A 124 -2.01 8.13 9.19
CA ARG A 124 -1.40 9.18 8.37
C ARG A 124 -0.45 8.62 7.32
N GLN A 125 0.39 7.66 7.70
CA GLN A 125 1.32 6.99 6.78
C GLN A 125 0.55 6.19 5.71
N HIS A 126 -0.55 5.53 6.05
CA HIS A 126 -1.43 4.85 5.10
C HIS A 126 -2.03 5.83 4.08
N LEU A 127 -2.54 6.98 4.52
CA LEU A 127 -3.08 8.01 3.62
C LEU A 127 -2.01 8.57 2.68
N ALA A 128 -0.80 8.82 3.19
CA ALA A 128 0.32 9.26 2.37
C ALA A 128 0.71 8.21 1.32
N LEU A 129 0.77 6.93 1.70
CA LEU A 129 1.03 5.82 0.80
C LEU A 129 -0.07 5.68 -0.27
N ALA A 130 -1.34 5.75 0.12
CA ALA A 130 -2.47 5.69 -0.79
C ALA A 130 -2.45 6.83 -1.83
N SER A 131 -2.09 8.04 -1.39
CA SER A 131 -1.89 9.20 -2.28
C SER A 131 -0.74 8.96 -3.27
N LYS A 132 0.41 8.45 -2.79
CA LYS A 132 1.56 8.09 -3.62
C LYS A 132 1.19 7.04 -4.68
N LEU A 133 0.50 5.97 -4.28
CA LEU A 133 0.03 4.92 -5.19
C LEU A 133 -0.99 5.47 -6.22
N THR A 134 -1.89 6.34 -5.80
CA THR A 134 -2.85 6.98 -6.69
C THR A 134 -2.14 7.81 -7.77
N LYS A 135 -1.10 8.57 -7.39
CA LYS A 135 -0.26 9.31 -8.33
C LYS A 135 0.44 8.39 -9.31
N GLN A 136 1.09 7.32 -8.83
CA GLN A 136 1.76 6.34 -9.68
C GLN A 136 0.80 5.67 -10.67
N CYS A 137 -0.42 5.32 -10.24
CA CYS A 137 -1.45 4.80 -11.13
C CYS A 137 -1.84 5.78 -12.24
N LYS A 138 -2.00 7.08 -11.93
CA LYS A 138 -2.28 8.11 -12.93
C LYS A 138 -1.13 8.26 -13.93
N ASP A 139 0.10 8.24 -13.45
CA ASP A 139 1.30 8.33 -14.30
C ASP A 139 1.42 7.12 -15.24
N LEU A 140 1.23 5.91 -14.71
CA LEU A 140 1.26 4.67 -15.49
C LEU A 140 0.13 4.62 -16.53
N ARG A 141 -1.08 5.07 -16.19
CA ARG A 141 -2.20 5.20 -17.14
C ARG A 141 -1.86 6.15 -18.29
N THR A 142 -1.22 7.27 -17.98
CA THR A 142 -0.79 8.24 -19.00
C THR A 142 0.28 7.63 -19.91
N LYS A 143 1.29 6.95 -19.35
CA LYS A 143 2.32 6.24 -20.11
C LYS A 143 1.72 5.16 -21.01
N LEU A 144 0.77 4.37 -20.49
CA LEU A 144 0.07 3.34 -21.25
C LEU A 144 -0.72 3.94 -22.43
N SER A 145 -1.46 5.03 -22.20
CA SER A 145 -2.20 5.73 -23.25
C SER A 145 -1.28 6.26 -24.35
N ASN A 146 -0.17 6.88 -23.97
CA ASN A 146 0.83 7.39 -24.93
C ASN A 146 1.48 6.26 -25.74
N SER A 147 1.84 5.15 -25.08
CA SER A 147 2.41 3.96 -25.74
C SER A 147 1.39 3.33 -26.71
N SER A 148 0.13 3.21 -26.30
CA SER A 148 -0.96 2.71 -27.15
C SER A 148 -1.13 3.55 -28.42
N LYS A 149 -1.15 4.89 -28.29
CA LYS A 149 -1.20 5.81 -29.44
C LYS A 149 0.02 5.68 -30.34
N ALA A 150 1.22 5.53 -29.76
CA ALA A 150 2.44 5.31 -30.54
C ALA A 150 2.39 4.00 -31.33
N ASN A 151 1.94 2.92 -30.70
CA ASN A 151 1.74 1.62 -31.36
C ASN A 151 0.69 1.68 -32.47
N ALA A 152 -0.42 2.38 -32.26
CA ALA A 152 -1.44 2.58 -33.29
C ALA A 152 -0.87 3.29 -34.53
N ARG A 153 -0.04 4.34 -34.33
CA ARG A 153 0.66 5.03 -35.43
C ARG A 153 1.62 4.11 -36.18
N LEU A 154 2.41 3.30 -35.45
CA LEU A 154 3.32 2.34 -36.08
C LEU A 154 2.58 1.25 -36.86
N ARG A 155 1.45 0.75 -36.34
CA ARG A 155 0.58 -0.19 -37.06
C ARG A 155 0.04 0.42 -38.34
N GLN A 156 -0.45 1.67 -38.28
CA GLN A 156 -0.90 2.38 -39.47
C GLN A 156 0.22 2.53 -40.50
N HIS A 157 1.42 2.93 -40.05
CA HIS A 157 2.59 3.05 -40.92
C HIS A 157 2.95 1.72 -41.60
N ASN A 158 2.93 0.61 -40.85
CA ASN A 158 3.17 -0.73 -41.40
C ASN A 158 2.10 -1.14 -42.42
N ASN A 159 0.83 -0.82 -42.18
CA ASN A 159 -0.25 -1.09 -43.13
C ASN A 159 -0.08 -0.28 -44.42
N ASP A 160 0.26 1.00 -44.32
CA ASP A 160 0.54 1.85 -45.48
C ASP A 160 1.73 1.33 -46.28
N TYR A 161 2.80 0.91 -45.60
CA TYR A 161 3.96 0.27 -46.21
C TYR A 161 3.56 -0.99 -47.00
N ARG A 162 2.78 -1.88 -46.38
CA ARG A 162 2.28 -3.10 -47.04
C ARG A 162 1.45 -2.76 -48.28
N ARG A 163 0.57 -1.76 -48.21
CA ARG A 163 -0.23 -1.29 -49.34
C ARG A 163 0.64 -0.78 -50.49
N ILE A 164 1.68 -0.01 -50.19
CA ILE A 164 2.63 0.47 -51.20
C ILE A 164 3.36 -0.71 -51.85
N MET A 165 3.84 -1.68 -51.06
CA MET A 165 4.52 -2.87 -51.59
C MET A 165 3.64 -3.69 -52.54
N ILE A 166 2.34 -3.82 -52.24
CA ILE A 166 1.36 -4.50 -53.11
C ILE A 166 1.18 -3.74 -54.44
N LEU A 167 1.04 -2.41 -54.41
CA LEU A 167 0.93 -1.64 -55.66
C LEU A 167 2.20 -1.74 -56.53
N LEU A 168 3.36 -1.84 -55.88
CA LEU A 168 4.63 -2.00 -56.55
C LEU A 168 4.78 -3.37 -57.21
N SER A 169 4.40 -4.45 -56.52
CA SER A 169 4.43 -5.79 -57.10
C SER A 169 3.50 -5.91 -58.30
N ASN A 170 2.41 -5.15 -58.32
CA ASN A 170 1.43 -5.16 -59.41
C ASN A 170 1.77 -4.20 -60.57
N ASN A 171 2.91 -3.50 -60.52
CA ASN A 171 3.35 -2.53 -61.56
C ASN A 171 2.36 -1.36 -61.86
N GLU A 172 1.46 -1.04 -60.93
CA GLU A 172 0.47 0.03 -61.12
C GLU A 172 1.06 1.43 -60.85
N LEU A 173 1.78 1.98 -61.84
CA LEU A 173 2.34 3.35 -61.79
C LEU A 173 1.30 4.46 -61.47
N PRO A 174 0.05 4.41 -61.98
CA PRO A 174 -0.99 5.37 -61.61
C PRO A 174 -1.42 5.22 -60.14
N GLY A 175 -1.43 3.99 -59.61
CA GLY A 175 -1.75 3.70 -58.21
C GLY A 175 -0.70 4.28 -57.26
N LEU A 176 0.57 4.13 -57.60
CA LEU A 176 1.68 4.71 -56.84
C LEU A 176 1.58 6.24 -56.74
N ARG A 177 1.20 6.90 -57.84
CA ARG A 177 1.00 8.36 -57.90
C ARG A 177 -0.10 8.82 -56.95
N ARG A 178 -1.22 8.09 -56.86
CA ARG A 178 -2.30 8.41 -55.91
C ARG A 178 -1.86 8.28 -54.46
N ILE A 179 -1.07 7.25 -54.13
CA ILE A 179 -0.55 7.07 -52.76
C ILE A 179 0.45 8.17 -52.39
N LEU A 180 1.34 8.56 -53.30
CA LEU A 180 2.28 9.66 -53.09
C LEU A 180 1.55 10.99 -52.84
N VAL A 181 0.53 11.30 -53.63
CA VAL A 181 -0.31 12.49 -53.43
C VAL A 181 -1.02 12.46 -52.07
N ALA A 182 -1.54 11.31 -51.67
CA ALA A 182 -2.16 11.15 -50.36
C ALA A 182 -1.15 11.33 -49.20
N LYS A 183 0.06 10.77 -49.33
CA LYS A 183 1.14 10.91 -48.34
C LYS A 183 1.66 12.34 -48.22
N LEU A 184 1.74 13.07 -49.33
CA LEU A 184 2.06 14.49 -49.34
C LEU A 184 0.97 15.31 -48.65
N LYS A 185 -0.32 15.03 -48.92
CA LYS A 185 -1.45 15.67 -48.23
C LYS A 185 -1.49 15.39 -46.72
N SER A 186 -0.97 14.24 -46.27
CA SER A 186 -0.90 13.90 -44.84
C SER A 186 0.34 14.46 -44.12
N GLY A 187 1.19 15.24 -44.79
CA GLY A 187 2.41 15.80 -44.19
C GLY A 187 3.49 14.75 -43.91
N ALA A 188 3.58 13.69 -44.72
CA ALA A 188 4.65 12.70 -44.57
C ALA A 188 6.03 13.34 -44.75
N SER A 189 7.00 12.95 -43.91
CA SER A 189 8.36 13.51 -44.00
C SER A 189 9.02 13.15 -45.33
N SER A 190 9.85 14.06 -45.83
CA SER A 190 10.59 13.90 -47.08
C SER A 190 11.44 12.62 -47.12
N GLN A 191 12.01 12.23 -45.98
CA GLN A 191 12.77 10.98 -45.82
C GLN A 191 11.91 9.73 -46.03
N MET A 192 10.67 9.73 -45.53
CA MET A 192 9.72 8.63 -45.76
C MET A 192 9.35 8.50 -47.24
N ILE A 193 9.15 9.63 -47.90
CA ILE A 193 8.80 9.66 -49.33
C ILE A 193 9.97 9.18 -50.18
N LEU A 194 11.19 9.65 -49.88
CA LEU A 194 12.42 9.26 -50.57
C LEU A 194 12.75 7.77 -50.39
N ALA A 195 12.70 7.27 -49.16
CA ALA A 195 12.92 5.84 -48.90
C ALA A 195 11.88 4.94 -49.58
N THR A 196 10.66 5.46 -49.79
CA THR A 196 9.62 4.75 -50.53
C THR A 196 9.96 4.69 -52.02
N LEU A 197 10.34 5.83 -52.61
CA LEU A 197 10.70 5.96 -54.03
C LEU A 197 11.98 5.18 -54.39
N GLU A 198 13.01 5.21 -53.56
CA GLU A 198 14.26 4.48 -53.82
C GLU A 198 14.04 2.97 -53.91
N ARG A 199 13.11 2.43 -53.12
CA ARG A 199 12.72 1.02 -53.18
C ARG A 199 12.01 0.67 -54.49
N VAL A 200 11.12 1.54 -54.97
CA VAL A 200 10.45 1.39 -56.28
C VAL A 200 11.46 1.35 -57.41
N ILE A 201 12.42 2.28 -57.37
CA ILE A 201 13.41 2.49 -58.42
C ILE A 201 14.38 1.30 -58.48
N LYS A 202 14.91 0.84 -57.33
CA LYS A 202 15.76 -0.35 -57.27
C LYS A 202 15.05 -1.62 -57.75
N ALA A 203 13.75 -1.75 -57.47
CA ALA A 203 12.95 -2.89 -57.94
C ALA A 203 12.76 -2.87 -59.47
N LYS A 204 12.47 -1.71 -60.05
CA LYS A 204 12.24 -1.58 -61.50
C LYS A 204 13.52 -1.71 -62.33
N LEU A 205 14.67 -1.29 -61.80
CA LEU A 205 15.97 -1.42 -62.46
C LEU A 205 16.45 -2.87 -62.58
N ARG A 206 16.01 -3.78 -61.71
CA ARG A 206 16.29 -5.22 -61.85
C ARG A 206 15.40 -5.94 -62.86
N ALA A 207 14.21 -5.42 -63.14
CA ALA A 207 13.25 -6.04 -64.08
C ALA A 207 13.63 -5.85 -65.57
N ARG A 208 14.72 -5.15 -65.89
CA ARG A 208 15.14 -4.82 -67.26
C ARG A 208 16.23 -5.75 -67.82
N GLY A 209 16.45 -6.91 -67.21
CA GLY A 209 17.54 -7.85 -67.55
C GLY A 209 17.16 -9.08 -68.39
N GLY A 210 15.93 -9.19 -68.89
CA GLY A 210 15.53 -10.33 -69.73
C GLY A 210 14.49 -9.89 -70.75
N TYR A 211 14.93 -9.56 -71.95
CA TYR A 211 14.04 -9.28 -73.08
C TYR A 211 13.19 -10.50 -73.36
N ASN A 212 11.87 -10.32 -73.42
CA ASN A 212 10.97 -11.37 -73.85
C ASN A 212 11.08 -11.47 -75.37
N LYS A 213 11.24 -12.69 -75.91
CA LYS A 213 11.62 -12.99 -77.31
C LYS A 213 10.73 -12.29 -78.36
N ARG A 214 9.50 -11.93 -77.97
CA ARG A 214 8.51 -11.22 -78.79
C ARG A 214 8.83 -9.74 -79.04
N GLU A 215 9.66 -9.12 -78.19
CA GLU A 215 10.08 -7.72 -78.35
C GLU A 215 11.32 -7.57 -79.24
N LEU A 216 12.07 -8.67 -79.47
CA LEU A 216 13.20 -8.71 -80.40
C LEU A 216 12.74 -8.82 -81.87
N ASP A 217 11.59 -9.46 -82.13
CA ASP A 217 11.07 -9.69 -83.50
C ASP A 217 10.52 -8.43 -84.21
N VAL A 218 10.44 -7.28 -83.53
CA VAL A 218 9.87 -6.04 -84.12
C VAL A 218 10.94 -5.01 -84.51
N SER A 219 12.23 -5.33 -84.34
CA SER A 219 13.31 -4.33 -84.47
C SER A 219 14.30 -4.54 -85.61
N PHE A 220 14.12 -5.56 -86.45
CA PHE A 220 14.89 -5.69 -87.70
C PHE A 220 13.95 -6.09 -88.83
N PRO A 221 13.70 -5.20 -89.82
CA PRO A 221 12.84 -5.49 -90.98
C PRO A 221 13.47 -6.52 -91.93
#